data_AF-A0A0W0Z4L7-F1
#
_entry.id   AF-A0A0W0Z4L7-F1
#
_cell.length_a   1.000
_cell.length_b   1.000
_cell.length_c   1.000
_cell.angle_alpha   90.00
_cell.angle_beta   90.00
_cell.angle_gamma   90.00
#
_symmetry.space_group_name_H-M   'P 1'
#
loop_
_entity.id
_entity.type
_entity.pdbx_description
1 polymer ?
#
loop_
_entity_poly.entity_id
_entity_poly.type
_entity_poly.pdbx_seq_one_letter_code
_entity_poly.pdbx_strand_id
1 'polypeptide(L)'
;MSYQFHHVGIPVTEVQPNERYSPVFKMHTSGGQAPGRIQYHRFEKDCPLHPLIQTKPHVAFKVPSIDEAIKGKHVILEPYYPFERFKVAMIEDNGLPVEFIETDLSEEDIWGDTVYKNSAIYPDKPGS
;
A
#
# COMPACT_ATOMS: atom_id res chain seq x y z
N MET A 1 -14.73 16.06 -3.22
CA MET A 1 -13.80 14.98 -2.82
C MET A 1 -12.44 15.60 -2.57
N SER A 2 -11.82 15.37 -1.41
CA SER A 2 -10.44 15.80 -1.12
C SER A 2 -9.48 14.64 -1.29
N TYR A 3 -8.27 14.92 -1.77
CA TYR A 3 -7.19 13.95 -1.93
C TYR A 3 -5.97 14.50 -1.19
N GLN A 4 -5.55 13.80 -0.15
CA GLN A 4 -4.37 14.18 0.63
C GLN A 4 -3.24 13.22 0.30
N PHE A 5 -2.08 13.73 -0.09
CA PHE A 5 -0.90 12.90 -0.32
C PHE A 5 -0.59 12.02 0.90
N HIS A 6 -0.31 10.74 0.64
CA HIS A 6 0.07 9.79 1.68
C HIS A 6 1.51 9.29 1.51
N HIS A 7 1.82 8.70 0.35
CA HIS A 7 3.17 8.22 0.02
C HIS A 7 3.34 8.02 -1.49
N VAL A 8 4.56 7.75 -1.91
CA VAL A 8 4.88 7.22 -3.25
C VAL A 8 5.41 5.80 -3.09
N GLY A 9 4.88 4.85 -3.84
CA GLY A 9 5.41 3.50 -3.93
C GLY A 9 6.30 3.33 -5.16
N ILE A 10 7.47 2.73 -4.98
CA ILE A 10 8.48 2.52 -6.02
C ILE A 10 8.78 1.03 -6.13
N PRO A 11 8.42 0.37 -7.25
CA PRO A 11 8.90 -0.98 -7.52
C PRO A 11 10.41 -1.01 -7.69
N VAL A 12 11.07 -1.98 -7.05
CA VAL A 12 12.52 -2.20 -7.11
C VAL A 12 12.84 -3.67 -7.31
N THR A 13 14.01 -3.96 -7.88
CA THR A 13 14.52 -5.32 -8.06
C THR A 13 15.53 -5.71 -6.98
N GLU A 14 16.20 -4.72 -6.40
CA GLU A 14 17.24 -4.89 -5.38
C GLU A 14 16.62 -5.01 -4.00
N VAL A 15 17.20 -5.88 -3.17
CA VAL A 15 16.83 -6.00 -1.75
C VAL A 15 17.12 -4.69 -1.02
N GLN A 16 16.11 -4.17 -0.35
CA GLN A 16 16.20 -2.98 0.49
C GLN A 16 16.46 -3.35 1.96
N PRO A 17 17.12 -2.46 2.74
CA PRO A 17 17.24 -2.64 4.18
C PRO A 17 15.86 -2.71 4.85
N ASN A 18 15.72 -3.57 5.86
CA ASN A 18 14.53 -3.68 6.71
C ASN A 18 13.23 -4.01 5.95
N GLU A 19 13.32 -4.73 4.83
CA GLU A 19 12.15 -5.24 4.12
C GLU A 19 11.28 -6.14 5.00
N ARG A 20 9.97 -5.91 4.97
CA ARG A 20 8.96 -6.80 5.52
C ARG A 20 8.33 -7.61 4.41
N TYR A 21 8.23 -8.92 4.59
CA TYR A 21 7.63 -9.81 3.62
C TYR A 21 6.13 -10.02 3.86
N SER A 22 5.34 -9.84 2.80
CA SER A 22 3.94 -10.24 2.75
C SER A 22 3.78 -11.55 1.99
N PRO A 23 3.45 -12.67 2.65
CA PRO A 23 3.21 -13.94 1.96
C PRO A 23 2.00 -13.90 1.03
N VAL A 24 0.96 -13.14 1.40
CA VAL A 24 -0.29 -13.01 0.63
C VAL A 24 -0.02 -12.42 -0.76
N PHE A 25 0.81 -11.39 -0.82
CA PHE A 25 1.17 -10.73 -2.08
C PHE A 25 2.52 -11.18 -2.64
N LYS A 26 3.27 -12.02 -1.94
CA LYS A 26 4.67 -12.35 -2.27
C LYS A 26 5.48 -11.08 -2.57
N MET A 27 5.34 -10.11 -1.68
CA MET A 27 5.84 -8.75 -1.84
C MET A 27 6.66 -8.37 -0.61
N HIS A 28 7.83 -7.78 -0.84
CA HIS A 28 8.64 -7.15 0.20
C HIS A 28 8.42 -5.65 0.18
N THR A 29 8.22 -5.05 1.36
CA THR A 29 8.05 -3.60 1.50
C THR A 29 9.06 -3.01 2.48
N SER A 30 9.68 -1.90 2.10
CA SER A 30 10.61 -1.11 2.91
C SER A 30 10.30 0.38 2.79
N GLY A 31 10.90 1.22 3.64
CA GLY A 31 10.75 2.67 3.60
C GLY A 31 9.48 3.18 4.27
N GLY A 32 8.97 4.33 3.80
CA GLY A 32 7.76 5.00 4.29
C GLY A 32 8.00 6.09 5.33
N GLN A 33 9.24 6.30 5.75
CA GLN A 33 9.58 7.32 6.74
C GLN A 33 9.40 8.73 6.20
N ALA A 34 9.02 9.65 7.08
CA ALA A 34 9.01 11.07 6.81
C ALA A 34 10.44 11.59 6.54
N PRO A 35 10.61 12.72 5.82
CA PRO A 35 9.54 13.54 5.22
C PRO A 35 9.08 13.04 3.85
N GLY A 36 9.83 12.18 3.19
CA GLY A 36 9.59 11.79 1.79
C GLY A 36 8.41 10.84 1.59
N ARG A 37 8.07 10.01 2.59
CA ARG A 37 7.04 8.97 2.48
C ARG A 37 7.21 8.14 1.20
N ILE A 38 8.40 7.59 1.01
CA ILE A 38 8.71 6.74 -0.15
C ILE A 38 8.75 5.29 0.33
N GLN A 39 7.87 4.45 -0.20
CA GLN A 39 7.88 3.01 0.01
C GLN A 39 8.55 2.31 -1.17
N TYR A 40 9.37 1.33 -0.89
CA TYR A 40 9.94 0.45 -1.90
C TYR A 40 9.25 -0.90 -1.87
N HIS A 41 8.88 -1.41 -3.04
CA HIS A 41 8.22 -2.71 -3.18
C HIS A 41 9.02 -3.61 -4.11
N ARG A 42 9.37 -4.81 -3.63
CA ARG A 42 10.01 -5.85 -4.44
C ARG A 42 9.08 -7.06 -4.52
N PHE A 43 8.76 -7.48 -5.73
CA PHE A 43 7.78 -8.53 -5.99
C PHE A 43 8.46 -9.83 -6.42
N GLU A 44 7.95 -10.96 -5.95
CA GLU A 44 8.35 -12.26 -6.49
C GLU A 44 7.63 -12.57 -7.80
N LYS A 45 8.19 -13.50 -8.59
CA LYS A 45 7.68 -13.90 -9.92
C LYS A 45 6.20 -14.28 -9.93
N ASP A 46 5.73 -14.89 -8.83
CA ASP A 46 4.36 -15.40 -8.72
C ASP A 46 3.45 -14.49 -7.87
N CYS A 47 3.79 -13.20 -7.77
CA CYS A 47 2.97 -12.18 -7.11
C CYS A 47 1.60 -12.07 -7.81
N PRO A 48 0.48 -12.11 -7.06
CA PRO A 48 -0.87 -12.09 -7.65
C PRO A 48 -1.36 -10.69 -8.00
N LEU A 49 -0.64 -9.63 -7.65
CA LEU A 49 -1.06 -8.25 -7.89
C LEU A 49 -1.01 -7.90 -9.38
N HIS A 50 -1.81 -6.92 -9.79
CA HIS A 50 -1.84 -6.48 -11.18
C HIS A 50 -0.43 -6.05 -11.68
N PRO A 51 -0.03 -6.37 -12.93
CA PRO A 51 1.31 -6.06 -13.42
C PRO A 51 1.73 -4.59 -13.31
N LEU A 52 0.77 -3.65 -13.41
CA LEU A 52 1.07 -2.21 -13.23
C LEU A 52 1.55 -1.90 -11.81
N ILE A 53 0.96 -2.52 -10.79
CA ILE A 53 1.38 -2.35 -9.39
C ILE A 53 2.82 -2.88 -9.21
N GLN A 54 3.16 -3.94 -9.93
CA GLN A 54 4.48 -4.57 -9.85
C GLN A 54 5.57 -3.81 -10.62
N THR A 55 5.22 -2.98 -11.60
CA THR A 55 6.18 -2.45 -12.59
C THR A 55 6.18 -0.93 -12.73
N LYS A 56 5.21 -0.23 -12.15
CA LYS A 56 5.09 1.23 -12.21
C LYS A 56 5.05 1.82 -10.80
N PRO A 57 5.65 3.00 -10.60
CA PRO A 57 5.46 3.73 -9.36
C PRO A 57 3.99 4.14 -9.20
N HIS A 58 3.53 4.19 -7.94
CA HIS A 58 2.20 4.69 -7.60
C HIS A 58 2.28 5.89 -6.68
N VAL A 59 1.28 6.77 -6.77
CA VAL A 59 1.02 7.78 -5.75
C VAL A 59 -0.18 7.32 -4.94
N ALA A 60 -0.07 7.42 -3.62
CA ALA A 60 -1.13 7.09 -2.69
C ALA A 60 -1.77 8.35 -2.11
N PHE A 61 -3.09 8.37 -2.07
CA PHE A 61 -3.87 9.46 -1.47
C PHE A 61 -4.81 8.94 -0.39
N LYS A 62 -4.90 9.66 0.72
CA LYS A 62 -6.02 9.54 1.65
C LYS A 62 -7.24 10.24 1.07
N VAL A 63 -8.38 9.55 1.10
CA VAL A 63 -9.67 10.02 0.62
C VAL A 63 -10.74 9.75 1.68
N PRO A 64 -11.82 10.56 1.75
CA PRO A 64 -12.91 10.33 2.69
C PRO A 64 -13.84 9.19 2.27
N SER A 65 -13.78 8.71 1.02
CA SER A 65 -14.53 7.53 0.56
C SER A 65 -13.83 6.89 -0.65
N ILE A 66 -13.37 5.65 -0.52
CA ILE A 66 -12.83 4.83 -1.60
C ILE A 66 -13.90 4.51 -2.63
N ASP A 67 -15.12 4.17 -2.19
CA ASP A 67 -16.20 3.75 -3.08
C ASP A 67 -16.55 4.85 -4.09
N GLU A 68 -16.56 6.11 -3.65
CA GLU A 68 -16.73 7.27 -4.55
C GLU A 68 -15.46 7.59 -5.35
N ALA A 69 -14.25 7.37 -4.80
CA ALA A 69 -12.99 7.62 -5.51
C ALA A 69 -12.76 6.67 -6.70
N ILE A 70 -13.21 5.41 -6.59
CA ILE A 70 -13.03 4.39 -7.65
C ILE A 70 -14.22 4.30 -8.61
N LYS A 71 -15.30 5.05 -8.37
CA LYS A 71 -16.56 4.97 -9.14
C LYS A 71 -16.34 5.26 -10.62
N GLY A 72 -16.70 4.28 -11.46
CA GLY A 72 -16.55 4.37 -12.91
C GLY A 72 -15.09 4.41 -13.39
N LYS A 73 -14.14 3.99 -12.55
CA LYS A 73 -12.71 3.89 -12.88
C LYS A 73 -12.32 2.45 -13.21
N HIS A 74 -11.15 2.30 -13.82
CA HIS A 74 -10.55 0.98 -14.06
C HIS A 74 -9.85 0.52 -12.78
N VAL A 75 -10.52 -0.31 -11.98
CA VAL A 75 -9.98 -0.86 -10.73
C VAL A 75 -8.99 -1.98 -11.04
N ILE A 76 -7.79 -1.88 -10.49
CA ILE A 76 -6.71 -2.88 -10.64
C ILE A 76 -6.36 -3.59 -9.32
N LEU A 77 -6.87 -3.08 -8.21
CA LEU A 77 -6.89 -3.74 -6.91
C LEU A 77 -8.21 -3.39 -6.22
N GLU A 78 -9.07 -4.40 -6.05
CA GLU A 78 -10.36 -4.25 -5.40
C GLU A 78 -10.21 -3.81 -3.93
N PRO A 79 -11.20 -3.08 -3.38
CA PRO A 79 -11.12 -2.62 -2.00
C PRO A 79 -10.96 -3.75 -0.99
N TYR A 80 -9.94 -3.65 -0.14
CA TYR A 80 -9.71 -4.60 0.95
C TYR A 80 -9.07 -3.89 2.15
N TYR A 81 -9.00 -4.60 3.29
CA TYR A 81 -8.42 -4.11 4.53
C TYR A 81 -7.10 -4.85 4.82
N PRO A 82 -5.93 -4.29 4.47
CA PRO A 82 -4.63 -4.87 4.87
C PRO A 82 -4.45 -4.94 6.39
N PHE A 83 -5.14 -4.08 7.14
CA PHE A 83 -5.31 -4.15 8.58
C PHE A 83 -6.60 -3.42 8.99
N GLU A 84 -7.02 -3.61 10.24
CA GLU A 84 -8.28 -3.05 10.75
C GLU A 84 -8.34 -1.53 10.56
N ARG A 85 -9.50 -1.02 10.11
CA ARG A 85 -9.78 0.41 9.87
C ARG A 85 -8.90 1.10 8.82
N PHE A 86 -8.16 0.33 8.01
CA PHE A 86 -7.38 0.87 6.89
C PHE A 86 -7.81 0.18 5.60
N LYS A 87 -8.66 0.84 4.82
CA LYS A 87 -9.17 0.32 3.54
C LYS A 87 -8.28 0.83 2.41
N VAL A 88 -7.96 -0.03 1.45
CA VAL A 88 -7.12 0.28 0.28
C VAL A 88 -7.78 -0.21 -0.98
N ALA A 89 -7.69 0.59 -2.05
CA ALA A 89 -7.98 0.17 -3.43
C ALA A 89 -6.99 0.85 -4.38
N MET A 90 -6.80 0.29 -5.58
CA MET A 90 -6.01 0.94 -6.64
C MET A 90 -6.78 0.98 -7.95
N ILE A 91 -6.61 2.09 -8.67
CA ILE A 91 -7.07 2.24 -10.05
C ILE A 91 -5.87 2.36 -10.99
N GLU A 92 -6.09 2.07 -12.26
CA GLU A 92 -5.25 2.58 -13.34
C GLU A 92 -5.78 3.97 -13.77
N ASP A 93 -4.88 4.96 -13.77
CA ASP A 93 -5.11 6.27 -14.38
C ASP A 93 -3.94 6.60 -15.32
N ASN A 94 -4.23 6.75 -16.62
CA ASN A 94 -3.24 7.05 -17.65
C ASN A 94 -2.04 6.06 -17.68
N GLY A 95 -2.30 4.77 -17.48
CA GLY A 95 -1.27 3.72 -17.45
C GLY A 95 -0.41 3.70 -16.18
N LEU A 96 -0.79 4.46 -15.14
CA LEU A 96 -0.14 4.47 -13.84
C LEU A 96 -1.11 4.02 -12.74
N PRO A 97 -0.62 3.25 -11.75
CA PRO A 97 -1.39 2.94 -10.56
C PRO A 97 -1.56 4.17 -9.66
N VAL A 98 -2.79 4.39 -9.18
CA VAL A 98 -3.09 5.36 -8.12
C VAL A 98 -3.75 4.61 -6.98
N GLU A 99 -3.17 4.73 -5.78
CA GLU A 99 -3.70 4.11 -4.57
C GLU A 99 -4.59 5.09 -3.80
N PHE A 100 -5.72 4.58 -3.33
CA PHE A 100 -6.60 5.30 -2.43
C PHE A 100 -6.67 4.58 -1.09
N ILE A 101 -6.60 5.38 -0.03
CA ILE A 101 -6.66 4.94 1.35
C ILE A 101 -7.83 5.65 2.02
N GLU A 102 -8.70 4.89 2.66
CA GLU A 102 -9.76 5.41 3.53
C GLU A 102 -9.53 4.84 4.93
N THR A 103 -9.30 5.73 5.89
CA THR A 103 -8.99 5.37 7.27
C THR A 103 -9.29 6.54 8.21
N ASP A 104 -9.64 6.21 9.45
CA ASP A 104 -9.79 7.14 10.56
C ASP A 104 -8.61 7.04 11.56
N LEU A 105 -7.56 6.29 11.21
CA LEU A 105 -6.33 6.16 11.98
C LEU A 105 -5.48 7.44 11.91
N SER A 106 -4.76 7.74 13.00
CA SER A 106 -3.82 8.86 13.03
C SER A 106 -2.55 8.57 12.21
N GLU A 107 -1.75 9.60 11.90
CA GLU A 107 -0.44 9.39 11.25
C GLU A 107 0.50 8.51 12.11
N GLU A 108 0.43 8.64 13.43
CA GLU A 108 1.20 7.80 14.36
C GLU A 108 0.72 6.35 14.30
N ASP A 109 -0.58 6.12 14.21
CA ASP A 109 -1.18 4.79 14.06
C ASP A 109 -1.02 4.18 12.66
N ILE A 110 -0.54 4.92 11.67
CA ILE A 110 -0.28 4.39 10.32
C ILE A 110 1.21 4.13 10.10
N TRP A 111 2.05 4.98 10.69
CA TRP A 111 3.48 4.99 10.43
C TRP A 111 4.34 4.60 11.63
N GLY A 112 3.76 4.42 12.81
CA GLY A 112 4.43 3.94 14.01
C GLY A 112 4.81 2.46 13.94
N ASP A 113 5.49 1.98 14.99
CA ASP A 113 5.94 0.59 15.06
C ASP A 113 4.82 -0.39 15.49
N THR A 114 3.69 0.12 15.96
CA THR A 114 2.61 -0.64 16.60
C THR A 114 1.49 -1.09 15.65
N VAL A 115 1.46 -0.54 14.43
CA VAL A 115 0.38 -0.65 13.43
C VAL A 115 0.18 -2.08 12.91
N TYR A 116 1.21 -2.91 13.00
CA TYR A 116 1.23 -4.23 12.41
C TYR A 116 0.61 -5.33 13.29
N LYS A 117 0.17 -5.01 14.51
CA LYS A 117 -0.59 -5.96 15.33
C LYS A 117 -1.93 -6.22 14.63
N ASN A 118 -2.15 -7.46 14.18
CA ASN A 118 -3.31 -7.90 13.37
C ASN A 118 -3.28 -7.51 11.88
N SER A 119 -2.11 -7.37 11.25
CA SER A 119 -2.05 -7.19 9.79
C SER A 119 -2.50 -8.46 9.05
N ALA A 120 -3.39 -8.31 8.08
CA ALA A 120 -3.80 -9.38 7.17
C ALA A 120 -2.70 -9.74 6.15
N ILE A 121 -1.71 -8.86 5.98
CA ILE A 121 -0.67 -8.98 4.95
C ILE A 121 0.72 -9.25 5.53
N TYR A 122 0.99 -8.87 6.78
CA TYR A 122 2.26 -9.16 7.47
C TYR A 122 2.00 -10.05 8.70
N PRO A 123 2.62 -11.23 8.79
CA PRO A 123 2.51 -12.06 9.98
C PRO A 123 3.18 -11.37 11.19
N ASP A 124 2.68 -11.64 12.39
CA ASP A 124 3.32 -11.19 13.62
C ASP A 124 4.79 -11.65 13.66
N LYS A 125 5.70 -10.76 14.11
CA LYS A 125 7.08 -11.18 14.38
C LYS A 125 7.05 -12.23 15.48
N PRO A 126 7.66 -13.42 15.30
CA PRO A 126 7.75 -14.38 16.38
C PRO A 126 8.59 -13.80 17.52
N GLY A 127 7.97 -13.64 18.70
CA GLY A 127 8.61 -13.22 19.95
C GLY A 127 8.62 -11.72 20.21
N SER A 128 7.49 -11.18 20.66
CA SER A 128 7.43 -9.95 21.47
C SER A 128 7.34 -10.28 22.96
#